data_AF-A0A511VE33-F1
#
_entry.id   AF-A0A511VE33-F1
#
_cell.length_a   1.000
_cell.length_b   1.000
_cell.length_c   1.000
_cell.angle_alpha   90.00
_cell.angle_beta   90.00
_cell.angle_gamma   90.00
#
_symmetry.space_group_name_H-M   'P 1'
#
loop_
_entity.id
_entity.type
_entity.pdbx_description
1 polymer ?
#
loop_
_entity_poly.entity_id
_entity_poly.type
_entity_poly.pdbx_seq_one_letter_code
_entity_poly.pdbx_strand_id
1 'polypeptide(L)' 'MTFAFSALLHEEKPNSDVDLLVSIAPDRSLFDLIDFKHELENLLSRSIDIGTELHPVVYASVTEELISL' A
#
# COMPACT_ATOMS: atom_id res chain seq x y z
N MET A 1 7.50 6.43 -14.84
CA MET A 1 6.38 5.71 -14.24
C MET A 1 6.30 6.22 -12.82
N THR A 2 5.36 7.13 -12.55
CA THR A 2 5.23 7.76 -11.23
C THR A 2 4.14 7.00 -10.51
N PHE A 3 4.51 6.25 -9.49
CA PHE A 3 3.57 5.64 -8.58
C PHE A 3 3.45 6.56 -7.36
N ALA A 4 2.23 6.89 -6.95
CA ALA A 4 1.99 7.51 -5.66
C ALA A 4 1.64 6.37 -4.68
N PHE A 5 2.55 6.12 -3.74
CA PHE A 5 2.33 5.14 -2.68
C PHE A 5 2.10 5.89 -1.37
N SER A 6 1.06 5.49 -0.64
CA SER A 6 0.87 5.89 0.75
C SER A 6 0.98 4.66 1.63
N ALA A 7 1.93 4.65 2.56
CA ALA A 7 2.11 3.57 3.52
C ALA A 7 1.65 4.05 4.90
N LEU A 8 0.84 3.25 5.59
CA LEU A 8 0.50 3.48 6.99
C LEU A 8 1.44 2.63 7.84
N LEU A 9 2.29 3.26 8.65
CA LEU A 9 3.25 2.54 9.49
C LEU A 9 2.67 2.40 10.91
N HIS A 10 1.77 1.43 11.11
CA HIS A 10 1.20 1.19 12.44
C HIS A 10 2.02 0.13 13.21
N GLU A 11 2.62 0.53 14.34
CA GLU A 11 3.42 -0.29 15.26
C GLU A 11 4.43 -1.25 14.59
N GLU A 12 5.71 -0.86 14.54
CA GLU A 12 6.81 -1.74 14.09
C GLU A 12 6.98 -2.98 14.98
N LYS A 13 6.16 -4.01 14.76
CA LYS A 13 6.40 -5.35 15.28
C LYS A 13 7.22 -6.11 14.25
N PRO A 14 8.17 -6.97 14.67
CA PRO A 14 9.02 -7.72 13.74
C PRO A 14 8.25 -8.55 12.69
N ASN A 15 6.99 -8.89 12.98
CA ASN A 15 6.13 -9.73 12.14
C ASN A 15 4.85 -9.02 11.68
N SER A 16 4.76 -7.67 11.77
CA SER A 16 3.60 -6.97 11.21
C SER A 16 3.62 -7.03 9.68
N ASP A 17 2.43 -7.10 9.11
CA ASP A 17 2.16 -6.78 7.72
C ASP A 17 2.46 -5.31 7.40
N VAL A 18 2.57 -5.01 6.11
CA VAL A 18 2.74 -3.65 5.59
C VAL A 18 1.51 -3.29 4.77
N ASP A 19 0.77 -2.27 5.21
CA ASP A 19 -0.40 -1.75 4.52
C ASP A 19 -0.01 -0.64 3.54
N LEU A 20 -0.34 -0.83 2.27
CA LEU A 20 -0.13 0.15 1.21
C LEU A 20 -1.46 0.55 0.60
N LEU A 21 -1.78 1.84 0.68
CA LEU A 21 -2.82 2.45 -0.13
C LEU A 21 -2.19 3.03 -1.39
N VAL A 22 -2.64 2.57 -2.55
CA VAL A 22 -2.04 2.91 -3.84
C VAL A 22 -3.09 3.38 -4.84
N SER A 23 -2.69 4.28 -5.75
CA SER A 23 -3.52 4.66 -6.89
C SER A 23 -3.05 3.94 -8.15
N ILE A 24 -3.98 3.34 -8.89
CA ILE A 24 -3.71 2.61 -10.13
C ILE A 24 -3.97 3.54 -11.32
N ALA A 25 -3.02 3.60 -12.26
CA ALA A 25 -3.19 4.35 -13.49
C ALA A 25 -4.30 3.71 -14.36
N PRO A 26 -5.09 4.50 -15.12
CA PRO A 26 -6.24 3.99 -15.85
C PRO A 26 -5.90 2.96 -16.96
N ASP A 27 -4.63 2.89 -17.37
CA ASP A 27 -4.09 1.93 -18.34
C ASP A 27 -3.53 0.64 -17.69
N ARG A 28 -3.62 0.51 -16.36
CA ARG A 28 -3.13 -0.64 -15.61
C ARG A 28 -4.27 -1.58 -15.23
N SER A 29 -3.92 -2.87 -15.20
CA SER A 29 -4.83 -3.94 -14.84
C SER A 29 -4.68 -4.32 -13.36
N LEU A 30 -5.66 -5.06 -12.83
CA LEU A 30 -5.55 -5.69 -11.52
C LEU A 30 -4.40 -6.71 -11.45
N PHE A 31 -3.97 -7.29 -12.59
CA PHE A 31 -2.81 -8.17 -12.63
C PHE A 31 -1.52 -7.40 -12.36
N ASP A 32 -1.37 -6.18 -12.90
CA ASP A 32 -0.22 -5.33 -12.58
C ASP A 32 -0.11 -5.05 -11.07
N LEU A 33 -1.26 -4.93 -10.38
CA LEU A 33 -1.31 -4.74 -8.93
C LEU A 33 -0.85 -5.99 -8.16
N ILE A 34 -1.25 -7.17 -8.63
CA ILE A 34 -0.86 -8.46 -8.03
C ILE A 34 0.65 -8.69 -8.22
N ASP A 35 1.17 -8.43 -9.42
CA ASP A 35 2.59 -8.55 -9.70
C ASP A 35 3.40 -7.60 -8.82
N PHE A 36 2.95 -6.34 -8.69
CA PHE A 36 3.56 -5.36 -7.78
C PHE A 36 3.55 -5.82 -6.31
N LYS A 37 2.43 -6.40 -5.84
CA LYS A 37 2.35 -6.98 -4.49
C LYS A 37 3.40 -8.06 -4.29
N HIS A 38 3.48 -9.02 -5.21
CA HIS A 38 4.43 -10.13 -5.10
C HIS A 38 5.89 -9.66 -5.17
N GLU A 39 6.20 -8.66 -5.99
CA GLU A 39 7.54 -8.06 -6.02
C GLU A 39 7.93 -7.45 -4.65
N LEU A 40 7.01 -6.73 -4.01
CA LEU A 40 7.24 -6.15 -2.68
C LEU A 40 7.35 -7.21 -1.58
N GLU A 41 6.47 -8.22 -1.58
CA GLU A 41 6.55 -9.33 -0.61
C GLU A 41 7.89 -10.06 -0.70
N ASN A 42 8.36 -10.30 -1.93
CA ASN A 42 9.67 -10.90 -2.18
C ASN A 42 10.83 -9.99 -1.74
N LEU A 43 10.74 -8.70 -2.02
CA LEU A 43 11.78 -7.72 -1.69
C LEU A 43 11.91 -7.53 -0.17
N LEU A 44 10.79 -7.45 0.53
CA LEU A 44 10.73 -7.13 1.96
C LEU A 44 10.69 -8.38 2.84
N SER A 45 10.47 -9.57 2.25
CA SER A 45 10.24 -10.83 2.98
C SER A 45 9.14 -10.72 4.04
N ARG A 46 8.08 -9.96 3.71
CA ARG A 46 6.93 -9.66 4.58
C ARG A 46 5.63 -9.69 3.78
N SER A 47 4.52 -9.95 4.47
CA SER A 47 3.19 -9.85 3.88
C SER A 47 2.85 -8.39 3.59
N ILE A 48 2.31 -8.14 2.40
CA ILE A 48 1.87 -6.80 1.98
C ILE A 48 0.36 -6.83 1.76
N ASP A 49 -0.38 -5.92 2.40
CA ASP A 49 -1.77 -5.65 2.03
C ASP A 49 -1.86 -4.41 1.14
N ILE A 50 -2.64 -4.51 0.06
CA ILE A 50 -2.77 -3.41 -0.91
C ILE A 50 -4.23 -3.00 -1.02
N GLY A 51 -4.51 -1.77 -0.61
CA GLY A 51 -5.79 -1.10 -0.84
C GLY A 51 -5.71 -0.12 -2.02
N THR A 52 -6.79 0.02 -2.77
CA THR A 52 -6.94 1.07 -3.80
C THR A 52 -7.91 2.17 -3.40
N GLU A 53 -8.74 1.91 -2.39
CA GLU A 53 -9.72 2.85 -1.86
C GLU A 53 -9.79 2.70 -0.35
N LEU A 54 -9.94 3.81 0.37
CA LEU A 54 -10.24 3.78 1.80
C LEU A 54 -11.74 3.95 2.04
N HIS A 55 -12.26 3.17 2.98
CA HIS A 55 -13.59 3.44 3.50
C HIS A 55 -13.59 4.86 4.16
N PRO A 56 -14.60 5.72 3.93
CA PRO A 56 -14.60 7.11 4.40
C PRO A 56 -14.36 7.28 5.91
N VAL A 57 -14.81 6.29 6.70
CA VAL A 57 -14.61 6.26 8.16
C VAL A 57 -13.14 6.07 8.55
N VAL A 58 -12.37 5.34 7.74
CA VAL A 58 -10.94 5.09 7.96
C VAL A 58 -10.10 6.29 7.49
N TYR A 59 -10.59 7.03 6.49
CA TYR A 59 -9.92 8.20 5.93
C TYR A 59 -9.55 9.25 6.99
N ALA A 60 -10.45 9.48 7.96
CA ALA A 60 -10.24 10.45 9.04
C ALA A 60 -9.06 10.09 9.97
N SER A 61 -8.68 8.81 10.03
CA SER A 61 -7.62 8.30 10.92
C SER A 61 -6.26 8.16 10.23
N VAL A 62 -6.20 8.23 8.89
CA VAL A 62 -5.01 7.94 8.08
C VAL A 62 -4.29 9.20 7.59
N THR A 63 -5.00 10.33 7.49
CA THR A 63 -4.51 11.55 6.86
C THR A 63 -3.29 12.22 7.52
N GLU A 64 -2.92 11.84 8.75
CA GLU A 64 -1.75 12.43 9.45
C GLU A 64 -0.43 11.65 9.22
N GLU A 65 -0.47 10.41 8.73
CA GLU A 65 0.71 9.53 8.57
C GLU A 65 1.12 9.31 7.10
N LEU A 66 0.59 10.10 6.17
CA LEU A 66 0.88 9.97 4.75
C LEU A 66 2.31 10.41 4.42
N ILE A 67 3.21 9.43 4.27
CA ILE A 67 4.52 9.63 3.66
C ILE A 67 4.36 9.47 2.15
N SER A 68 4.45 10.59 1.42
CA SER A 68 4.60 10.57 -0.04
C SER A 68 6.08 10.36 -0.37
N LEU A 69 6.43 9.24 -1.00
CA LEU A 69 7.77 8.95 -1.53
C LEU A 69 7.87 9.34 -3.01
#